data_AF-A0A3B8MNC0-F1
#
_entry.id   AF-A0A3B8MNC0-F1
#
_cell.length_a   1.000
_cell.length_b   1.000
_cell.length_c   1.000
_cell.angle_alpha   90.00
_cell.angle_beta   90.00
_cell.angle_gamma   90.00
#
_symmetry.space_group_name_H-M   'P 1'
#
loop_
_entity.id
_entity.type
_entity.pdbx_description
1 polymer ?
#
loop_
_entity_poly.entity_id
_entity_poly.type
_entity_poly.pdbx_seq_one_letter_code
_entity_poly.pdbx_strand_id
1 'polypeptide(L)'
;CANGIWTIVKVTTDQPGLYGIGSVSDVNNTPTVIAAVEEVIAPSLIGREAGHIEDIWQYVYNSGYWRNGSILNTAMGGLDVALWDIKG
;
A
#
# COMPACT_ATOMS: atom_id res chain seq x y z
N CYS A 1 20.89 -8.12 -15.94
CA CYS A 1 19.83 -8.64 -15.05
C CYS A 1 18.71 -7.61 -14.99
N ALA A 2 17.83 -7.57 -15.99
CA ALA A 2 16.78 -6.55 -16.14
C ALA A 2 15.44 -7.21 -16.50
N ASN A 3 15.14 -8.35 -15.88
CA ASN A 3 13.79 -8.91 -15.89
C ASN A 3 13.06 -8.34 -14.66
N GLY A 4 12.86 -7.02 -14.64
CA GLY A 4 12.34 -6.30 -13.46
C GLY A 4 11.02 -6.90 -13.01
N ILE A 5 10.95 -7.29 -11.73
CA ILE A 5 9.70 -7.71 -11.10
C ILE A 5 8.97 -6.43 -10.70
N TRP A 6 7.88 -6.15 -11.42
CA TRP A 6 7.00 -5.03 -11.11
C TRP A 6 5.87 -5.54 -10.22
N THR A 7 5.84 -5.06 -8.99
CA THR A 7 4.76 -5.37 -8.04
C THR A 7 3.99 -4.09 -7.77
N ILE A 8 2.67 -4.16 -7.97
CA ILE A 8 1.77 -3.03 -7.92
C ILE A 8 0.64 -3.38 -6.96
N VAL A 9 0.34 -2.47 -6.04
CA VAL A 9 -0.88 -2.52 -5.24
C VAL A 9 -1.99 -1.79 -5.98
N LYS A 10 -3.19 -2.39 -5.98
CA LYS A 10 -4.40 -1.78 -6.53
C LYS A 10 -5.41 -1.59 -5.42
N VAL A 11 -5.82 -0.34 -5.18
CA VAL A 11 -6.87 0.00 -4.23
C VAL A 11 -8.15 0.23 -5.01
N THR A 12 -9.21 -0.49 -4.67
CA THR A 12 -10.54 -0.36 -5.29
C THR A 12 -11.50 0.27 -4.29
N THR A 13 -12.34 1.19 -4.74
CA THR A 13 -13.39 1.78 -3.91
C THR A 13 -14.76 1.17 -4.23
N ASP A 14 -15.79 1.62 -3.51
CA ASP A 14 -17.19 1.29 -3.75
C ASP A 14 -17.77 1.97 -5.01
N GLN A 15 -17.09 2.99 -5.53
CA GLN A 15 -17.49 3.69 -6.75
C GLN A 15 -17.02 2.93 -8.00
N PRO A 16 -17.93 2.56 -8.91
CA PRO A 16 -17.56 1.84 -10.13
C PRO A 16 -16.55 2.62 -10.97
N GLY A 17 -15.41 1.99 -11.26
CA GLY A 17 -14.35 2.57 -12.09
C GLY A 17 -13.35 3.46 -11.36
N LEU A 18 -13.59 3.78 -10.08
CA LEU A 18 -12.63 4.50 -9.26
C LEU A 18 -11.68 3.52 -8.56
N TYR A 19 -10.42 3.57 -8.94
CA TYR A 19 -9.36 2.79 -8.33
C TYR A 19 -8.05 3.56 -8.48
N GLY A 20 -7.08 3.22 -7.64
CA GLY A 20 -5.74 3.76 -7.74
C GLY A 20 -4.70 2.67 -7.72
N ILE A 21 -3.54 2.98 -8.28
CA ILE A 21 -2.40 2.08 -8.37
C ILE A 21 -1.16 2.70 -7.76
N GLY A 22 -0.35 1.86 -7.12
CA GLY A 22 0.93 2.28 -6.56
C GLY A 22 1.98 1.19 -6.64
N SER A 23 3.23 1.59 -6.86
CA SER A 23 4.35 0.64 -6.96
C SER A 23 4.80 0.21 -5.56
N VAL A 24 4.93 -1.10 -5.36
CA VAL A 24 5.52 -1.73 -4.17
C VAL A 24 6.69 -2.64 -4.57
N SER A 25 7.36 -2.30 -5.67
CA SER A 25 8.43 -3.14 -6.24
C SER A 25 9.68 -3.11 -5.36
N ASP A 26 10.02 -4.25 -4.74
CA ASP A 26 11.31 -4.50 -4.09
C ASP A 26 11.99 -5.68 -4.79
N VAL A 27 13.15 -5.44 -5.41
CA VAL A 27 13.89 -6.43 -6.21
C VAL A 27 14.42 -7.59 -5.36
N ASN A 28 14.70 -7.34 -4.08
CA ASN A 28 15.32 -8.33 -3.20
C ASN A 28 14.29 -9.06 -2.32
N ASN A 29 13.20 -8.38 -1.96
CA ASN A 29 12.23 -8.88 -0.98
C ASN A 29 10.78 -8.85 -1.48
N THR A 30 10.56 -8.97 -2.80
CA THR A 30 9.22 -8.93 -3.40
C THR A 30 8.15 -9.74 -2.62
N PRO A 31 8.34 -11.04 -2.32
CA PRO A 31 7.31 -11.82 -1.64
C PRO A 31 7.01 -11.31 -0.22
N THR A 32 8.00 -10.77 0.46
CA THR A 32 7.84 -10.21 1.82
C THR A 32 7.06 -8.91 1.79
N VAL A 33 7.27 -8.06 0.78
CA VAL A 33 6.47 -6.84 0.59
C VAL A 33 5.02 -7.18 0.25
N ILE A 34 4.79 -8.18 -0.59
CA ILE A 34 3.43 -8.67 -0.91
C ILE A 34 2.74 -9.15 0.38
N ALA A 35 3.39 -10.00 1.17
CA ALA A 35 2.84 -10.47 2.44
C ALA A 35 2.54 -9.32 3.42
N ALA A 36 3.41 -8.31 3.49
CA ALA A 36 3.16 -7.14 4.33
C ALA A 36 1.90 -6.36 3.88
N VAL A 37 1.68 -6.22 2.57
CA VAL A 37 0.46 -5.59 2.05
C VAL A 37 -0.77 -6.44 2.35
N GLU A 38 -0.75 -7.73 2.03
CA GLU A 38 -1.92 -8.61 2.11
C GLU A 38 -2.31 -8.98 3.55
N GLU A 39 -1.33 -9.22 4.42
CA GLU A 39 -1.58 -9.75 5.77
C GLU A 39 -1.68 -8.66 6.83
N VAL A 40 -0.97 -7.54 6.67
CA VAL A 40 -0.88 -6.49 7.69
C VAL A 40 -1.73 -5.28 7.32
N ILE A 41 -1.54 -4.77 6.10
CA ILE A 41 -2.13 -3.49 5.70
C ILE A 41 -3.57 -3.69 5.22
N ALA A 42 -3.80 -4.52 4.20
CA ALA A 42 -5.08 -4.65 3.51
C ALA A 42 -6.27 -4.95 4.46
N PRO A 43 -6.19 -5.88 5.43
CA PRO A 43 -7.33 -6.19 6.31
C PRO A 43 -7.77 -5.01 7.16
N SER A 44 -6.84 -4.10 7.47
CA SER A 44 -7.08 -2.93 8.32
C SER A 44 -7.68 -1.73 7.58
N LEU A 45 -7.69 -1.78 6.24
CA LEU A 45 -8.17 -0.72 5.36
C LEU A 45 -9.55 -1.00 4.76
N ILE A 46 -10.00 -2.26 4.76
CA ILE A 46 -11.34 -2.60 4.26
C ILE A 46 -12.40 -1.86 5.08
N GLY A 47 -13.27 -1.11 4.38
CA GLY A 47 -14.34 -0.32 4.99
C GLY A 47 -13.94 1.10 5.42
N ARG A 48 -12.68 1.52 5.20
CA ARG A 48 -12.25 2.90 5.40
C ARG A 48 -12.54 3.77 4.17
N GLU A 49 -12.74 5.05 4.41
CA GLU A 49 -12.89 6.06 3.36
C GLU A 49 -11.51 6.39 2.77
N ALA A 50 -11.39 6.38 1.44
CA ALA A 50 -10.10 6.48 0.74
C ALA A 50 -9.52 7.91 0.70
N GLY A 51 -10.35 8.95 0.85
CA GLY A 51 -9.94 10.35 0.91
C GLY A 51 -9.26 10.77 2.21
N HIS A 52 -9.38 9.98 3.28
CA HIS A 52 -8.70 10.16 4.56
C HIS A 52 -7.24 9.70 4.51
N ILE A 53 -6.48 10.16 3.51
CA ILE A 53 -5.11 9.68 3.21
C ILE A 53 -4.18 9.81 4.42
N GLU A 54 -4.14 10.98 5.07
CA GLU A 54 -3.26 11.20 6.24
C GLU A 54 -3.67 10.32 7.42
N ASP A 55 -4.97 10.11 7.67
CA ASP A 55 -5.43 9.22 8.74
C ASP A 55 -5.02 7.77 8.46
N ILE A 56 -5.18 7.31 7.21
CA ILE A 56 -4.76 5.97 6.79
C ILE A 56 -3.24 5.83 6.97
N TRP A 57 -2.47 6.81 6.53
CA TRP A 57 -1.02 6.79 6.64
C TRP A 57 -0.58 6.72 8.11
N GLN A 58 -1.10 7.61 8.95
CA GLN A 58 -0.80 7.63 10.39
C GLN A 58 -1.29 6.35 11.08
N TYR A 59 -2.44 5.82 10.70
CA TYR A 59 -2.98 4.58 11.28
C TYR A 59 -2.07 3.40 10.97
N VAL A 60 -1.66 3.21 9.71
CA VAL A 60 -0.77 2.10 9.33
C VAL A 60 0.63 2.29 9.93
N TYR A 61 1.15 3.52 9.96
CA TYR A 61 2.46 3.81 10.55
C TYR A 61 2.50 3.59 12.07
N ASN A 62 1.40 3.87 12.77
CA ASN A 62 1.31 3.77 14.23
C ASN A 62 0.70 2.45 14.74
N SER A 63 0.08 1.63 13.89
CA SER A 63 -0.48 0.33 14.28
C SER A 63 0.62 -0.69 14.63
N GLY A 64 1.80 -0.55 14.02
CA GLY A 64 2.99 -1.33 14.34
C GLY A 64 3.70 -0.86 15.60
N TYR A 65 4.04 -1.80 16.50
CA TYR A 65 4.95 -1.51 17.62
C TYR A 65 6.34 -1.11 17.10
N TRP A 66 6.87 -1.90 16.15
CA TRP A 66 8.09 -1.61 15.43
C TRP A 66 7.76 -0.79 14.19
N ARG A 67 8.38 0.38 14.09
CA ARG A 67 8.16 1.33 12.99
C ARG A 67 9.38 1.38 12.09
N ASN A 68 9.14 1.72 10.83
CA ASN A 68 10.14 1.78 9.76
C ASN A 68 10.68 0.41 9.34
N GLY A 69 11.42 0.43 8.24
CA GLY A 69 12.01 -0.74 7.60
C GLY A 69 11.69 -0.74 6.11
N SER A 70 12.58 -1.33 5.30
CA SER A 70 12.43 -1.32 3.84
C SER A 70 11.10 -1.94 3.40
N ILE A 71 10.69 -3.04 4.03
CA ILE A 71 9.46 -3.76 3.67
C ILE A 71 8.21 -2.92 3.94
N LEU A 72 7.99 -2.53 5.20
CA LEU A 72 6.80 -1.78 5.60
C LEU A 72 6.75 -0.41 4.92
N ASN A 73 7.88 0.28 4.79
CA ASN A 73 7.90 1.59 4.12
C ASN A 73 7.63 1.47 2.61
N THR A 74 8.08 0.39 1.95
CA THR A 74 7.73 0.14 0.54
C THR A 74 6.25 -0.15 0.39
N ALA A 75 5.69 -1.00 1.25
CA ALA A 75 4.27 -1.33 1.25
C ALA A 75 3.38 -0.09 1.51
N MET A 76 3.71 0.71 2.53
CA MET A 76 3.01 1.96 2.84
C MET A 76 3.17 3.00 1.73
N GLY A 77 4.36 3.13 1.13
CA GLY A 77 4.61 4.07 0.05
C GLY A 77 3.77 3.76 -1.19
N GLY A 78 3.66 2.49 -1.57
CA GLY A 78 2.78 2.11 -2.69
C GLY A 78 1.30 2.30 -2.36
N LEU A 79 0.87 2.05 -1.12
CA LEU A 79 -0.49 2.37 -0.70
C LEU A 79 -0.78 3.87 -0.80
N ASP A 80 0.11 4.72 -0.28
CA ASP A 80 -0.04 6.18 -0.30
C ASP A 80 -0.19 6.69 -1.75
N VAL A 81 0.68 6.23 -2.65
CA VAL A 81 0.58 6.56 -4.08
C VAL A 81 -0.76 6.13 -4.67
N ALA A 82 -1.25 4.92 -4.33
CA ALA A 82 -2.55 4.45 -4.82
C ALA A 82 -3.72 5.28 -4.28
N LEU A 83 -3.64 5.77 -3.04
CA LEU A 83 -4.68 6.64 -2.46
C LEU A 83 -4.64 8.04 -3.09
N TRP A 84 -3.46 8.58 -3.38
CA TRP A 84 -3.32 9.84 -4.11
C TRP A 84 -3.80 9.72 -5.56
N ASP A 85 -3.57 8.59 -6.22
CA ASP A 85 -4.09 8.30 -7.57
C ASP A 85 -5.63 8.29 -7.61
N ILE A 86 -6.28 7.78 -6.55
CA ILE A 86 -7.75 7.85 -6.39
C ILE A 86 -8.22 9.31 -6.24
N LYS A 87 -7.46 10.13 -5.54
CA LYS A 87 -7.85 11.52 -5.23
C LYS A 87 -7.74 12.45 -6.44
N GLY A 88 -6.74 12.22 -7.31
CA GLY A 88 -6.46 13.06 -8.48
C GLY A 88 -5.63 14.29 -8.18
#